data_AF-A0A2N3H1L3-F1
#
_entry.id   AF-A0A2N3H1L3-F1
#
_cell.length_a   1.000
_cell.length_b   1.000
_cell.length_c   1.000
_cell.angle_alpha   90.00
_cell.angle_beta   90.00
_cell.angle_gamma   90.00
#
_symmetry.space_group_name_H-M   'P 1'
#
loop_
_entity.id
_entity.type
_entity.pdbx_description
1 polymer ?
#
loop_
_entity_poly.entity_id
_entity_poly.type
_entity_poly.pdbx_seq_one_letter_code
_entity_poly.pdbx_strand_id
1 'polypeptide(L)'
;MVHIMRGAIDRDDGMSVLEIMIAAVILFIVLTGVLGLVGTTTMMGVDAKQRNVMVNALNAYIERVQSLPFDSVDLEANGGILASEETTRVGEFTITIRPGVEDGSNEALKNLTVSITISAPQRASVSMSTTVPIRDRSQFLTQANRSPETDPSIAFIDAYTPPEGAVVWDSSCLGATGVLKLAVEATASEGRTITNVALWIDDSYVAKDTLLNPATWNPATQTFTESTFVWDTRQTEDIVQEDGVTYIPVEIIADGMRTVSAYVLDDQGVSVYTVRHLLVDNHAPGIPGVPVTTVGSNTSATLNWLKSSDGTTDSDHYQVRMFKQPLDDTGPVLPFEHWPEVTVGTPTGTSLAYTTGTSFSRYYPVVRALSPRPLASAYTTGTPIFVTRPLITGGYTITQSNKVYTVTSTLTCSAPTFPTSGLTYRWYRFTATAPTPVAVGTGATLSVNAVQLTVLNQNVPCPSVSYYCVASYTPLGVHGGTPESSTSNTVVTTATGPVGSTAYGVGSW
;
A
#
# COMPACT_ATOMS: atom_id res chain seq x y z
N MET A 1 -37.33 68.58 24.46
CA MET A 1 -38.50 67.97 25.12
C MET A 1 -37.96 66.99 26.15
N VAL A 2 -37.42 67.45 27.29
CA VAL A 2 -38.14 67.88 28.50
C VAL A 2 -39.30 66.93 28.82
N HIS A 3 -39.10 66.04 29.79
CA HIS A 3 -40.04 65.93 30.89
C HIS A 3 -39.29 65.83 32.22
N ILE A 4 -39.57 66.82 33.06
CA ILE A 4 -39.11 67.05 34.42
C ILE A 4 -39.88 66.12 35.37
N MET A 5 -39.20 65.50 36.35
CA MET A 5 -39.63 65.53 37.76
C MET A 5 -38.41 65.44 38.67
N ARG A 6 -37.97 66.62 39.13
CA ARG A 6 -37.40 66.81 40.46
C ARG A 6 -38.50 66.57 41.49
N GLY A 7 -38.22 65.73 42.49
CA GLY A 7 -39.05 65.63 43.69
C GLY A 7 -38.54 64.55 44.63
N ALA A 8 -37.94 64.98 45.74
CA ALA A 8 -37.58 64.21 46.94
C ALA A 8 -36.48 63.12 46.76
N ILE A 9 -35.19 63.45 46.76
CA ILE A 9 -34.37 63.59 47.99
C ILE A 9 -35.13 64.26 49.15
N ASP A 10 -35.99 63.48 49.80
CA ASP A 10 -36.47 63.66 51.16
C ASP A 10 -37.38 62.46 51.46
N ARG A 11 -36.71 61.36 51.80
CA ARG A 11 -37.20 60.23 52.60
C ARG A 11 -36.02 59.29 52.81
N ASP A 12 -35.16 59.72 53.71
CA ASP A 12 -34.62 58.80 54.70
C ASP A 12 -35.82 58.37 55.56
N ASP A 13 -36.73 57.58 54.96
CA ASP A 13 -37.73 56.82 55.72
C ASP A 13 -36.88 55.76 56.41
N GLY A 14 -36.43 56.10 57.63
CA GLY A 14 -35.56 55.25 58.42
C GLY A 14 -36.04 53.81 58.37
N MET A 15 -35.12 52.92 57.99
CA MET A 15 -35.39 51.50 57.74
C MET A 15 -36.33 50.98 58.83
N SER A 16 -37.56 50.65 58.44
CA SER A 16 -38.58 50.27 59.41
C SER A 16 -38.06 49.07 60.19
N VAL A 17 -38.31 49.03 61.50
CA VAL A 17 -37.91 47.88 62.35
C VAL A 17 -38.37 46.55 61.72
N LEU A 18 -39.52 46.57 61.02
CA LEU A 18 -40.04 45.44 60.27
C LEU A 18 -39.11 45.00 59.12
N GLU A 19 -38.58 45.94 58.34
CA GLU A 19 -37.68 45.65 57.21
C GLU A 19 -36.32 45.13 57.69
N ILE A 20 -35.77 45.71 58.77
CA ILE A 20 -34.56 45.19 59.42
C ILE A 20 -34.80 43.76 59.91
N MET A 21 -35.95 43.49 60.54
CA MET A 21 -36.30 42.16 61.02
C MET A 21 -36.47 41.16 59.88
N ILE A 22 -37.15 41.53 58.79
CA ILE A 22 -37.33 40.67 57.62
C ILE A 22 -35.96 40.38 56.97
N ALA A 23 -35.11 41.40 56.79
CA ALA A 23 -33.77 41.23 56.25
C ALA A 23 -32.90 40.34 57.15
N ALA A 24 -32.98 40.49 58.48
CA ALA A 24 -32.26 39.65 59.44
C ALA A 24 -32.76 38.19 59.42
N VAL A 25 -34.06 37.96 59.26
CA VAL A 25 -34.62 36.60 59.14
C VAL A 25 -34.21 35.94 57.83
N ILE A 26 -34.27 36.67 56.71
CA ILE A 26 -33.80 36.15 55.41
C ILE A 26 -32.30 35.84 55.48
N LEU A 27 -31.50 36.73 56.05
CA LEU A 27 -30.08 36.50 56.26
C LEU A 27 -29.83 35.27 57.15
N PHE A 28 -30.59 35.10 58.23
CA PHE A 28 -30.48 33.94 59.12
C PHE A 28 -30.84 32.62 58.41
N ILE A 29 -31.90 32.61 57.59
CA ILE A 29 -32.28 31.44 56.79
C ILE A 29 -31.18 31.10 55.78
N VAL A 30 -30.64 32.11 55.08
CA VAL A 30 -29.53 31.91 54.13
C VAL A 30 -28.28 31.43 54.85
N LEU A 31 -27.91 32.02 55.99
CA LEU A 31 -26.72 31.61 56.75
C LEU A 31 -26.87 30.16 57.26
N THR A 32 -28.05 29.79 57.74
CA THR A 32 -28.35 28.44 58.19
C THR A 32 -28.30 27.45 57.03
N GLY A 33 -28.83 27.83 55.85
CA GLY A 33 -28.74 27.04 54.63
C GLY A 33 -27.31 26.84 54.14
N VAL A 34 -26.49 27.90 54.14
CA VAL A 34 -25.07 27.85 53.77
C VAL A 34 -24.26 27.02 54.77
N LEU A 35 -24.48 27.19 56.08
CA LEU A 35 -23.82 26.37 57.11
C LEU A 35 -24.21 24.89 57.01
N GLY A 36 -25.48 24.60 56.73
CA GLY A 36 -25.94 23.24 56.46
C GLY A 36 -25.24 22.63 55.25
N LEU A 37 -25.09 23.41 54.17
CA LEU A 37 -24.43 22.97 52.93
C LEU A 37 -22.90 22.81 53.09
N VAL A 38 -22.25 23.67 53.88
CA VAL A 38 -20.83 23.52 54.26
C VAL A 38 -20.63 22.29 55.14
N GLY A 39 -21.56 22.00 56.05
CA GLY A 39 -21.56 20.78 56.86
C GLY A 39 -21.66 19.51 56.01
N THR A 40 -22.60 19.47 55.07
CA THR A 40 -22.79 18.30 54.19
C THR A 40 -21.62 18.10 53.22
N THR A 41 -21.08 19.16 52.64
CA THR A 41 -19.90 19.08 51.74
C THR A 41 -18.64 18.63 52.48
N THR A 42 -18.43 19.08 53.73
CA THR A 42 -17.31 18.62 54.57
C THR A 42 -17.46 17.13 54.91
N MET A 43 -18.68 16.66 55.23
CA MET A 43 -18.94 15.24 55.47
C MET A 43 -18.66 14.39 54.23
N MET A 44 -19.13 14.81 53.05
CA MET A 44 -18.85 14.13 51.78
C MET A 44 -17.35 14.06 51.48
N GLY A 45 -16.59 15.12 51.77
CA GLY A 45 -15.14 15.14 51.57
C GLY A 45 -14.40 14.11 52.44
N VAL A 46 -14.84 13.91 53.69
CA VAL A 46 -14.23 12.91 54.57
C VAL A 46 -14.67 11.49 54.22
N ASP A 47 -15.91 11.28 53.74
CA ASP A 47 -16.36 9.97 53.26
C ASP A 47 -15.59 9.54 51.99
N ALA A 48 -15.29 10.50 51.10
CA ALA A 48 -14.41 10.27 49.95
C ALA A 48 -12.98 9.92 50.39
N LYS A 49 -12.45 10.60 51.42
CA LYS A 49 -11.14 10.28 52.01
C LYS A 49 -11.14 8.88 52.62
N GLN A 50 -12.19 8.47 53.33
CA GLN A 50 -12.35 7.14 53.91
C GLN A 50 -12.30 6.05 52.82
N ARG A 51 -13.02 6.24 51.70
CA ARG A 51 -12.97 5.30 50.57
C ARG A 51 -11.60 5.23 49.90
N ASN A 52 -10.94 6.37 49.67
CA ASN A 52 -9.62 6.41 49.05
C ASN A 52 -8.56 5.72 49.92
N VAL A 53 -8.57 5.96 51.23
CA VAL A 53 -7.66 5.29 52.18
C VAL A 53 -7.90 3.78 52.18
N MET A 54 -9.16 3.34 52.16
CA MET A 54 -9.51 1.92 52.10
C MET A 54 -9.02 1.25 50.81
N VAL A 55 -9.24 1.85 49.63
CA VAL A 55 -8.79 1.29 48.34
C VAL A 55 -7.26 1.23 48.27
N ASN A 56 -6.57 2.25 48.75
CA ASN A 56 -5.10 2.26 48.76
C ASN A 56 -4.54 1.17 49.69
N ALA A 57 -5.13 0.99 50.88
CA ALA A 57 -4.73 -0.07 51.80
C ALA A 57 -5.01 -1.47 51.23
N LEU A 58 -6.15 -1.64 50.53
CA LEU A 58 -6.49 -2.89 49.86
C LEU A 58 -5.49 -3.23 48.74
N ASN A 59 -5.18 -2.27 47.88
CA ASN A 59 -4.23 -2.48 46.78
C ASN A 59 -2.83 -2.78 47.31
N ALA A 60 -2.35 -2.03 48.31
CA ALA A 60 -1.05 -2.27 48.92
C ALA A 60 -0.98 -3.66 49.57
N TYR A 61 -2.08 -4.13 50.18
CA TYR A 61 -2.16 -5.46 50.76
C TYR A 61 -2.08 -6.54 49.67
N ILE A 62 -2.86 -6.41 48.59
CA ILE A 62 -2.86 -7.36 47.46
C ILE A 62 -1.48 -7.43 46.81
N GLU A 63 -0.84 -6.28 46.56
CA GLU A 63 0.49 -6.21 45.97
C GLU A 63 1.54 -6.89 46.87
N ARG A 64 1.45 -6.67 48.19
CA ARG A 64 2.29 -7.38 49.15
C ARG A 64 2.08 -8.89 49.06
N VAL A 65 0.84 -9.38 49.06
CA VAL A 65 0.57 -10.82 48.96
C VAL A 65 1.06 -11.41 47.63
N GLN A 66 0.90 -10.68 46.51
CA GLN A 66 1.41 -11.08 45.20
C GLN A 66 2.95 -11.11 45.09
N SER A 67 3.65 -10.46 46.03
CA SER A 67 5.11 -10.49 46.11
C SER A 67 5.66 -11.69 46.90
N LEU A 68 4.80 -12.41 47.63
CA LEU A 68 5.19 -13.55 48.44
C LEU A 68 5.42 -14.80 47.56
N PRO A 69 6.30 -15.72 47.97
CA PRO A 69 6.39 -17.06 47.35
C PRO A 69 5.03 -17.76 47.37
N PHE A 70 4.65 -18.44 46.29
CA PHE A 70 3.32 -19.05 46.12
C PHE A 70 2.94 -20.02 47.25
N ASP A 71 3.90 -20.83 47.70
CA ASP A 71 3.71 -21.78 48.81
C ASP A 71 3.40 -21.09 50.14
N SER A 72 3.90 -19.87 50.33
CA SER A 72 3.68 -19.09 51.56
C SER A 72 2.34 -18.35 51.60
N VAL A 73 1.67 -18.22 50.45
CA VAL A 73 0.36 -17.56 50.35
C VAL A 73 -0.73 -18.49 50.87
N ASP A 74 -0.91 -18.51 52.18
CA ASP A 74 -2.03 -19.11 52.91
C ASP A 74 -2.11 -18.45 54.30
N LEU A 75 -3.17 -18.74 55.05
CA LEU A 75 -3.30 -18.31 56.44
C LEU A 75 -2.25 -19.02 57.32
N GLU A 76 -1.78 -18.35 58.37
CA GLU A 76 -0.86 -18.94 59.37
C GLU A 76 -1.40 -20.26 59.96
N ALA A 77 -2.73 -20.36 60.13
CA ALA A 77 -3.40 -21.57 60.59
C ALA A 77 -3.24 -22.78 59.65
N ASN A 78 -2.99 -22.53 58.36
CA ASN A 78 -2.82 -23.52 57.31
C ASN A 78 -1.35 -23.66 56.88
N GLY A 79 -0.41 -23.06 57.63
CA GLY A 79 1.02 -23.14 57.33
C GLY A 79 1.55 -22.07 56.36
N GLY A 80 0.73 -21.08 55.99
CA GLY A 80 1.18 -19.90 55.25
C GLY A 80 1.65 -18.76 56.16
N ILE A 81 1.82 -17.56 55.59
CA ILE A 81 2.35 -16.38 56.29
C ILE A 81 1.35 -15.22 56.45
N LEU A 82 0.10 -15.42 56.05
CA LEU A 82 -0.94 -14.39 56.18
C LEU A 82 -1.64 -14.51 57.55
N ALA A 83 -1.63 -13.44 58.33
CA ALA A 83 -2.42 -13.37 59.55
C ALA A 83 -3.93 -13.42 59.22
N SER A 84 -4.73 -14.08 60.06
CA SER A 84 -6.19 -14.16 59.90
C SER A 84 -6.91 -12.81 60.00
N GLU A 85 -6.26 -11.83 60.63
CA GLU A 85 -6.74 -10.47 60.75
C GLU A 85 -5.55 -9.51 60.94
N GLU A 86 -5.50 -8.42 60.16
CA GLU A 86 -4.50 -7.37 60.30
C GLU A 86 -5.20 -6.03 60.50
N THR A 87 -4.82 -5.29 61.55
CA THR A 87 -5.38 -3.96 61.84
C THR A 87 -4.30 -2.89 61.77
N THR A 88 -4.53 -1.86 60.97
CA THR A 88 -3.63 -0.71 60.79
C THR A 88 -4.38 0.61 60.99
N ARG A 89 -3.70 1.64 61.48
CA ARG A 89 -4.24 3.00 61.61
C ARG A 89 -3.62 3.94 60.59
N VAL A 90 -4.46 4.68 59.85
CA VAL A 90 -4.04 5.73 58.92
C VAL A 90 -4.76 7.02 59.31
N GLY A 91 -4.06 7.88 60.05
CA GLY A 91 -4.65 9.08 60.65
C GLY A 91 -5.75 8.71 61.66
N GLU A 92 -6.97 9.18 61.42
CA GLU A 92 -8.15 8.90 62.26
C GLU A 92 -8.88 7.59 61.93
N PHE A 93 -8.51 6.93 60.82
CA PHE A 93 -9.17 5.72 60.36
C PHE A 93 -8.47 4.46 60.90
N THR A 94 -9.26 3.52 61.41
CA THR A 94 -8.80 2.17 61.75
C THR A 94 -9.26 1.22 60.64
N ILE A 95 -8.31 0.55 60.01
CA ILE A 95 -8.49 -0.36 58.88
C ILE A 95 -8.24 -1.77 59.39
N THR A 96 -9.21 -2.66 59.17
CA THR A 96 -9.10 -4.09 59.48
C THR A 96 -9.20 -4.89 58.20
N ILE A 97 -8.19 -5.69 57.91
CA ILE A 97 -8.10 -6.56 56.73
C ILE A 97 -8.21 -8.01 57.18
N ARG A 98 -9.11 -8.77 56.55
CA ARG A 98 -9.32 -10.20 56.76
C ARG A 98 -9.09 -10.91 55.43
N PRO A 99 -7.92 -11.55 55.22
CA PRO A 99 -7.70 -12.41 54.07
C PRO A 99 -8.42 -13.75 54.25
N GLY A 100 -8.89 -14.33 53.15
CA GLY A 100 -9.25 -15.73 53.00
C GLY A 100 -8.54 -16.27 51.77
N VAL A 101 -7.93 -17.44 51.90
CA VAL A 101 -7.26 -18.11 50.79
C VAL A 101 -7.99 -19.43 50.53
N GLU A 102 -8.39 -19.63 49.28
CA GLU A 102 -8.99 -20.87 48.81
C GLU A 102 -8.17 -21.41 47.65
N ASP A 103 -8.16 -22.73 47.48
CA ASP A 103 -7.51 -23.34 46.32
C ASP A 103 -8.24 -22.96 45.02
N GLY A 104 -7.46 -22.79 43.97
CA GLY A 104 -7.96 -22.48 42.63
C GLY A 104 -8.46 -23.72 41.88
N SER A 105 -8.66 -23.55 40.57
CA SER A 105 -9.03 -24.65 39.67
C SER A 105 -7.94 -25.69 39.46
N ASN A 106 -6.69 -25.39 39.85
CA ASN A 106 -5.55 -26.29 39.78
C ASN A 106 -4.53 -25.95 40.87
N GLU A 107 -3.53 -26.82 41.06
CA GLU A 107 -2.51 -26.71 42.11
C GLU A 107 -1.59 -25.47 41.99
N ALA A 108 -1.59 -24.80 40.83
CA ALA A 108 -0.78 -23.60 40.55
C ALA A 108 -1.54 -22.28 40.71
N LEU A 109 -2.78 -22.34 41.23
CA LEU A 109 -3.65 -21.19 41.40
C LEU A 109 -4.29 -21.20 42.78
N LYS A 110 -4.30 -20.03 43.44
CA LYS A 110 -5.02 -19.78 44.69
C LYS A 110 -5.91 -18.56 44.52
N ASN A 111 -7.07 -18.54 45.17
CA ASN A 111 -7.97 -17.40 45.20
C ASN A 111 -7.82 -16.68 46.54
N LEU A 112 -7.29 -15.45 46.52
CA LEU A 112 -7.20 -14.58 47.69
C LEU A 112 -8.44 -13.68 47.74
N THR A 113 -9.31 -13.92 48.70
CA THR A 113 -10.43 -13.02 49.03
C THR A 113 -10.02 -12.09 50.16
N VAL A 114 -9.98 -10.78 49.91
CA VAL A 114 -9.60 -9.78 50.90
C VAL A 114 -10.82 -8.98 51.31
N SER A 115 -11.29 -9.17 52.54
CA SER A 115 -12.33 -8.36 53.16
C SER A 115 -11.71 -7.25 53.99
N ILE A 116 -11.91 -6.00 53.59
CA ILE A 116 -11.39 -4.83 54.30
C ILE A 116 -12.55 -4.03 54.90
N THR A 117 -12.39 -3.61 56.14
CA THR A 117 -13.34 -2.77 56.87
C THR A 117 -12.61 -1.54 57.41
N ILE A 118 -13.14 -0.36 57.15
CA ILE A 118 -12.61 0.91 57.66
C ILE A 118 -13.62 1.56 58.61
N SER A 119 -13.13 1.92 59.80
CA SER A 119 -13.92 2.54 60.87
C SER A 119 -13.27 3.85 61.35
N ALA A 120 -14.08 4.78 61.81
CA ALA A 120 -13.66 6.05 62.40
C ALA A 120 -14.59 6.44 63.56
N PRO A 121 -14.11 7.24 64.54
CA PRO A 121 -14.94 7.68 65.66
C PRO A 121 -16.21 8.38 65.19
N GLN A 122 -17.36 8.02 65.77
CA GLN A 122 -18.68 8.60 65.47
C GLN A 122 -19.15 8.44 64.01
N ARG A 123 -18.59 7.50 63.25
CA ARG A 123 -18.97 7.22 61.85
C ARG A 123 -19.34 5.76 61.66
N ALA A 124 -20.17 5.50 60.65
CA ALA A 124 -20.47 4.15 60.21
C ALA A 124 -19.22 3.49 59.61
N SER A 125 -19.02 2.21 59.94
CA SER A 125 -17.96 1.42 59.32
C SER A 125 -18.35 1.07 57.88
N VAL A 126 -17.37 1.07 56.98
CA VAL A 126 -17.56 0.72 55.58
C VAL A 126 -16.73 -0.53 55.30
N SER A 127 -17.31 -1.52 54.65
CA SER A 127 -16.63 -2.75 54.28
C SER A 127 -16.69 -2.98 52.78
N MET A 128 -15.65 -3.57 52.22
CA MET A 128 -15.62 -4.09 50.86
C MET A 128 -14.87 -5.41 50.81
N SER A 129 -15.19 -6.26 49.85
CA SER A 129 -14.49 -7.51 49.60
C SER A 129 -14.10 -7.58 48.13
N THR A 130 -12.93 -8.13 47.85
CA THR A 130 -12.46 -8.40 46.49
C THR A 130 -11.75 -9.75 46.46
N THR A 131 -11.84 -10.45 45.33
CA THR A 131 -11.18 -11.72 45.11
C THR A 131 -10.17 -11.57 43.99
N VAL A 132 -8.92 -11.97 44.25
CA VAL A 132 -7.80 -11.87 43.32
C VAL A 132 -7.14 -13.24 43.17
N PRO A 133 -6.94 -13.73 41.93
CA PRO A 133 -6.19 -14.96 41.72
C PRO A 133 -4.68 -14.72 41.94
N ILE A 134 -4.05 -15.59 42.72
CA ILE A 134 -2.61 -15.67 42.93
C ILE A 134 -2.10 -16.88 42.14
N ARG A 135 -1.01 -16.71 41.38
CA ARG A 135 -0.46 -17.73 40.47
C ARG A 135 0.97 -18.08 40.84
N ASP A 136 1.33 -19.36 40.70
CA ASP A 136 2.71 -19.79 40.82
C ASP A 136 3.55 -19.30 39.63
N ARG A 137 4.53 -18.44 39.90
CA ARG A 137 5.43 -17.88 38.88
C ARG A 137 6.44 -18.91 38.37
N SER A 138 6.73 -19.96 39.15
CA SER A 138 7.71 -20.98 38.79
C SER A 138 7.20 -21.94 37.71
N GLN A 139 5.89 -22.27 37.72
CA GLN A 139 5.25 -23.09 36.69
C GLN A 139 4.82 -22.31 35.44
N PHE A 140 4.61 -20.99 35.53
CA PHE A 140 4.22 -20.20 34.36
C PHE A 140 5.40 -19.74 33.49
N LEU A 141 6.64 -19.82 34.01
CA LEU A 141 7.87 -19.57 33.23
C LEU A 141 8.45 -20.82 32.57
N THR A 142 7.85 -22.00 32.76
CA THR A 142 8.20 -23.17 31.94
C THR A 142 7.52 -23.07 30.58
N GLN A 143 7.99 -22.15 29.73
CA GLN A 143 8.00 -22.48 28.31
C GLN A 143 8.80 -23.78 28.19
N ALA A 144 8.25 -24.76 27.47
CA ALA A 144 8.97 -25.99 27.18
C ALA A 144 10.34 -25.64 26.62
N ASN A 145 11.40 -26.08 27.30
CA ASN A 145 12.76 -25.71 26.94
C ASN A 145 13.06 -26.36 25.58
N ARG A 146 13.11 -25.55 24.51
CA ARG A 146 13.37 -26.08 23.17
C ARG A 146 14.70 -26.81 23.16
N SER A 147 14.70 -28.04 22.66
CA SER A 147 15.90 -28.83 22.45
C SER A 147 15.80 -29.50 21.09
N PRO A 148 16.73 -29.26 20.15
CA PRO A 148 16.70 -29.87 18.81
C PRO A 148 16.59 -31.40 18.80
N GLU A 149 16.97 -32.06 19.89
CA GLU A 149 16.91 -33.52 20.04
C GLU A 149 15.52 -34.03 20.48
N THR A 150 14.70 -33.17 21.10
CA THR A 150 13.38 -33.53 21.63
C THR A 150 12.23 -32.67 21.09
N ASP A 151 12.53 -31.71 20.22
CA ASP A 151 11.52 -30.87 19.58
C ASP A 151 10.75 -31.72 18.55
N PRO A 152 9.42 -31.52 18.42
CA PRO A 152 8.67 -32.13 17.34
C PRO A 152 9.16 -31.62 15.98
N SER A 153 9.07 -32.46 14.95
CA SER A 153 9.38 -32.09 13.57
C SER A 153 8.10 -32.00 12.74
N ILE A 154 8.05 -31.05 11.81
CA ILE A 154 7.00 -30.94 10.79
C ILE A 154 7.62 -30.63 9.44
N ALA A 155 7.12 -31.27 8.39
CA ALA A 155 7.57 -31.08 7.02
C ALA A 155 6.39 -31.10 6.05
N PHE A 156 6.52 -30.37 4.93
CA PHE A 156 5.61 -30.50 3.80
C PHE A 156 5.95 -31.76 3.01
N ILE A 157 4.92 -32.47 2.54
CA ILE A 157 5.09 -33.65 1.70
C ILE A 157 5.17 -33.19 0.24
N ASP A 158 6.38 -33.15 -0.31
CA ASP A 158 6.67 -32.64 -1.67
C ASP A 158 5.96 -33.40 -2.80
N ALA A 159 5.57 -34.66 -2.56
CA ALA A 159 4.81 -35.43 -3.53
C ALA A 159 3.41 -34.88 -3.80
N TYR A 160 2.85 -34.10 -2.88
CA TYR A 160 1.48 -33.57 -2.95
C TYR A 160 1.43 -32.05 -2.89
N THR A 161 2.31 -31.43 -2.09
CA THR A 161 2.34 -29.98 -1.92
C THR A 161 3.09 -29.35 -3.09
N PRO A 162 2.54 -28.34 -3.79
CA PRO A 162 3.26 -27.66 -4.87
C PRO A 162 4.66 -27.21 -4.44
N PRO A 163 5.63 -27.18 -5.36
CA PRO A 163 6.98 -26.75 -5.02
C PRO A 163 7.02 -25.27 -4.64
N GLU A 164 8.14 -24.86 -4.03
CA GLU A 164 8.43 -23.47 -3.69
C GLU A 164 8.23 -22.54 -4.91
N GLY A 165 7.49 -21.45 -4.71
CA GLY A 165 7.19 -20.45 -5.74
C GLY A 165 6.16 -20.89 -6.79
N ALA A 166 5.49 -22.04 -6.61
CA ALA A 166 4.47 -22.48 -7.55
C ALA A 166 3.28 -21.51 -7.62
N VAL A 167 2.71 -21.36 -8.82
CA VAL A 167 1.51 -20.57 -9.07
C VAL A 167 0.28 -21.38 -8.69
N VAL A 168 -0.57 -20.82 -7.83
CA VAL A 168 -1.76 -21.46 -7.26
C VAL A 168 -2.97 -20.52 -7.33
N TRP A 169 -4.16 -21.08 -7.46
CA TRP A 169 -5.40 -20.32 -7.56
C TRP A 169 -6.60 -21.18 -7.24
N ASP A 170 -7.63 -20.60 -6.63
CA ASP A 170 -8.80 -21.34 -6.14
C ASP A 170 -8.35 -22.62 -5.39
N SER A 171 -8.74 -23.79 -5.89
CA SER A 171 -8.34 -25.10 -5.39
C SER A 171 -7.32 -25.82 -6.30
N SER A 172 -6.61 -25.06 -7.13
CA SER A 172 -5.79 -25.53 -8.25
C SER A 172 -4.36 -24.98 -8.21
N CYS A 173 -3.45 -25.68 -8.89
CA CYS A 173 -2.06 -25.25 -9.03
C CYS A 173 -1.48 -25.58 -10.41
N LEU A 174 -0.46 -24.84 -10.82
CA LEU A 174 0.31 -25.14 -12.02
C LEU A 174 1.22 -26.35 -11.77
N GLY A 175 0.85 -27.55 -12.25
CA GLY A 175 1.64 -28.77 -12.02
C GLY A 175 0.93 -30.11 -12.28
N ALA A 176 1.58 -31.22 -11.90
CA ALA A 176 1.24 -32.59 -12.34
C ALA A 176 -0.13 -33.13 -11.86
N THR A 177 -0.66 -32.65 -10.73
CA THR A 177 -1.98 -33.05 -10.21
C THR A 177 -3.09 -32.07 -10.55
N GLY A 178 -2.74 -30.82 -10.89
CA GLY A 178 -3.69 -29.72 -11.13
C GLY A 178 -4.46 -29.24 -9.89
N VAL A 179 -4.38 -29.95 -8.76
CA VAL A 179 -5.12 -29.68 -7.52
C VAL A 179 -4.17 -29.15 -6.46
N LEU A 180 -4.55 -28.05 -5.81
CA LEU A 180 -3.80 -27.43 -4.72
C LEU A 180 -3.98 -28.20 -3.42
N LYS A 181 -3.09 -29.14 -3.18
CA LYS A 181 -3.02 -29.86 -1.90
C LYS A 181 -1.97 -29.25 -1.00
N LEU A 182 -2.28 -29.09 0.28
CA LEU A 182 -1.29 -28.82 1.32
C LEU A 182 -1.17 -30.05 2.20
N ALA A 183 -0.07 -30.77 2.04
CA ALA A 183 0.17 -32.04 2.70
C ALA A 183 1.34 -31.92 3.67
N VAL A 184 1.17 -32.43 4.87
CA VAL A 184 2.16 -32.33 5.94
C VAL A 184 2.33 -33.64 6.69
N GLU A 185 3.54 -33.88 7.14
CA GLU A 185 3.88 -34.94 8.06
C GLU A 185 4.53 -34.33 9.30
N ALA A 186 4.18 -34.87 10.46
CA ALA A 186 4.72 -34.42 11.74
C ALA A 186 5.05 -35.62 12.63
N THR A 187 6.12 -35.50 13.40
CA THR A 187 6.60 -36.53 14.32
C THR A 187 7.02 -35.88 15.63
N ALA A 188 6.48 -36.38 16.75
CA ALA A 188 6.94 -36.06 18.08
C ALA A 188 8.07 -36.99 18.51
N SER A 189 8.93 -36.53 19.41
CA SER A 189 9.99 -37.35 20.00
C SER A 189 9.43 -38.52 20.80
N GLU A 190 10.29 -39.49 21.11
CA GLU A 190 9.90 -40.69 21.87
C GLU A 190 9.23 -40.33 23.20
N GLY A 191 8.07 -40.93 23.46
CA GLY A 191 7.29 -40.71 24.68
C GLY A 191 6.42 -39.45 24.68
N ARG A 192 6.39 -38.66 23.59
CA ARG A 192 5.51 -37.50 23.43
C ARG A 192 4.47 -37.73 22.35
N THR A 193 3.41 -36.94 22.38
CA THR A 193 2.36 -36.92 21.38
C THR A 193 2.15 -35.54 20.80
N ILE A 194 1.69 -35.50 19.55
CA ILE A 194 1.28 -34.29 18.84
C ILE A 194 -0.12 -33.91 19.30
N THR A 195 -0.27 -32.73 19.87
CA THR A 195 -1.56 -32.21 20.34
C THR A 195 -2.26 -31.35 19.30
N ASN A 196 -1.51 -30.66 18.45
CA ASN A 196 -2.06 -29.83 17.38
C ASN A 196 -1.16 -29.81 16.14
N VAL A 197 -1.78 -29.85 14.97
CA VAL A 197 -1.16 -29.51 13.68
C VAL A 197 -2.07 -28.50 12.99
N ALA A 198 -1.50 -27.42 12.47
CA ALA A 198 -2.27 -26.39 11.79
C ALA A 198 -1.53 -25.80 10.59
N LEU A 199 -2.27 -25.46 9.53
CA LEU A 199 -1.74 -24.70 8.39
C LEU A 199 -2.26 -23.27 8.43
N TRP A 200 -1.35 -22.31 8.36
CA TRP A 200 -1.63 -20.87 8.39
C TRP A 200 -1.09 -20.20 7.13
N ILE A 201 -1.80 -19.16 6.69
CA ILE A 201 -1.41 -18.29 5.58
C ILE A 201 -1.00 -16.95 6.16
N ASP A 202 0.23 -16.52 5.85
CA ASP A 202 0.89 -15.31 6.34
C ASP A 202 0.79 -15.13 7.86
N ASP A 203 0.79 -16.26 8.60
CA ASP A 203 0.59 -16.36 10.05
C ASP A 203 -0.64 -15.59 10.58
N SER A 204 -1.59 -15.29 9.70
CA SER A 204 -2.74 -14.43 9.97
C SER A 204 -4.07 -15.18 9.86
N TYR A 205 -4.16 -16.12 8.92
CA TYR A 205 -5.38 -16.86 8.63
C TYR A 205 -5.13 -18.36 8.62
N VAL A 206 -5.97 -19.14 9.29
CA VAL A 206 -5.96 -20.61 9.13
C VAL A 206 -6.41 -20.94 7.71
N ALA A 207 -5.69 -21.84 7.03
CA ALA A 207 -6.07 -22.31 5.70
C ALA A 207 -7.39 -23.09 5.77
N LYS A 208 -8.29 -22.87 4.82
CA LYS A 208 -9.58 -23.57 4.73
C LYS A 208 -9.69 -24.35 3.43
N ASP A 209 -10.39 -25.48 3.46
CA ASP A 209 -10.73 -26.21 2.23
C ASP A 209 -11.93 -25.58 1.50
N THR A 210 -12.30 -26.16 0.36
CA THR A 210 -13.46 -25.72 -0.45
C THR A 210 -14.81 -25.91 0.24
N LEU A 211 -14.86 -26.61 1.38
CA LEU A 211 -16.03 -26.77 2.24
C LEU A 211 -15.93 -25.89 3.49
N LEU A 212 -14.96 -24.98 3.54
CA LEU A 212 -14.63 -24.07 4.65
C LEU A 212 -14.16 -24.78 5.93
N ASN A 213 -13.73 -26.04 5.85
CA ASN A 213 -13.14 -26.73 6.99
C ASN A 213 -11.72 -26.19 7.25
N PRO A 214 -11.38 -25.82 8.49
CA PRO A 214 -10.05 -25.34 8.83
C PRO A 214 -9.02 -26.48 8.77
N ALA A 215 -7.82 -26.15 8.31
CA ALA A 215 -6.63 -27.01 8.28
C ALA A 215 -6.03 -27.19 9.69
N THR A 216 -6.81 -27.71 10.62
CA THR A 216 -6.40 -27.91 12.01
C THR A 216 -6.78 -29.31 12.45
N TRP A 217 -5.80 -30.04 12.99
CA TRP A 217 -5.97 -31.41 13.47
C TRP A 217 -5.42 -31.55 14.89
N ASN A 218 -6.11 -32.36 15.71
CA ASN A 218 -5.70 -32.68 17.08
C ASN A 218 -5.51 -34.19 17.22
N PRO A 219 -4.40 -34.75 16.70
CA PRO A 219 -4.31 -36.19 16.48
C PRO A 219 -4.07 -37.00 17.75
N ALA A 220 -3.41 -36.43 18.78
CA ALA A 220 -3.04 -37.13 20.01
C ALA A 220 -2.21 -38.41 19.76
N THR A 221 -1.39 -38.40 18.73
CA THR A 221 -0.52 -39.50 18.30
C THR A 221 0.94 -39.05 18.22
N GLN A 222 1.88 -39.99 18.25
CA GLN A 222 3.30 -39.67 18.09
C GLN A 222 3.65 -39.22 16.65
N THR A 223 2.91 -39.71 15.65
CA THR A 223 3.08 -39.36 14.24
C THR A 223 1.75 -38.91 13.64
N PHE A 224 1.79 -37.93 12.74
CA PHE A 224 0.65 -37.42 12.00
C PHE A 224 0.98 -37.24 10.52
N THR A 225 0.02 -37.50 9.65
CA THR A 225 0.15 -37.31 8.20
C THR A 225 -1.18 -36.86 7.62
N GLU A 226 -1.17 -35.76 6.88
CA GLU A 226 -2.28 -35.28 6.05
C GLU A 226 -1.81 -35.15 4.59
N SER A 227 -2.59 -35.69 3.65
CA SER A 227 -2.22 -35.71 2.22
C SER A 227 -3.38 -35.39 1.27
N THR A 228 -4.55 -35.10 1.81
CA THR A 228 -5.81 -34.94 1.10
C THR A 228 -6.41 -33.55 1.25
N PHE A 229 -5.94 -32.74 2.20
CA PHE A 229 -6.38 -31.36 2.37
C PHE A 229 -6.17 -30.54 1.10
N VAL A 230 -7.26 -30.05 0.52
CA VAL A 230 -7.28 -29.19 -0.68
C VAL A 230 -7.53 -27.77 -0.22
N TRP A 231 -6.51 -26.91 -0.30
CA TRP A 231 -6.64 -25.52 0.12
C TRP A 231 -7.44 -24.72 -0.91
N ASP A 232 -8.36 -23.87 -0.42
CA ASP A 232 -9.05 -22.87 -1.22
C ASP A 232 -8.41 -21.48 -1.02
N THR A 233 -7.70 -20.99 -2.04
CA THR A 233 -7.12 -19.64 -2.02
C THR A 233 -8.16 -18.54 -2.16
N ARG A 234 -9.43 -18.86 -2.40
CA ARG A 234 -10.56 -17.91 -2.40
C ARG A 234 -11.38 -17.96 -1.11
N GLN A 235 -10.80 -18.51 -0.03
CA GLN A 235 -11.45 -18.50 1.27
C GLN A 235 -11.91 -17.08 1.68
N THR A 236 -13.12 -16.99 2.21
CA THR A 236 -13.76 -15.74 2.61
C THR A 236 -14.00 -15.66 4.11
N GLU A 237 -14.18 -14.44 4.59
CA GLU A 237 -14.76 -14.15 5.90
C GLU A 237 -15.93 -13.17 5.77
N ASP A 238 -16.92 -13.35 6.63
CA ASP A 238 -18.11 -12.51 6.67
C ASP A 238 -17.80 -11.20 7.40
N ILE A 239 -17.84 -10.08 6.68
CA ILE A 239 -17.65 -8.75 7.24
C ILE A 239 -19.01 -8.06 7.43
N VAL A 240 -19.24 -7.53 8.63
CA VAL A 240 -20.44 -6.75 8.97
C VAL A 240 -20.44 -5.43 8.20
N GLN A 241 -21.52 -5.14 7.48
CA GLN A 241 -21.71 -3.87 6.79
C GLN A 241 -22.04 -2.72 7.76
N GLU A 242 -22.02 -1.48 7.25
CA GLU A 242 -22.36 -0.28 8.03
C GLU A 242 -23.74 -0.32 8.69
N ASP A 243 -24.66 -1.15 8.17
CA ASP A 243 -25.99 -1.36 8.75
C ASP A 243 -25.99 -2.22 10.02
N GLY A 244 -24.86 -2.85 10.38
CA GLY A 244 -24.70 -3.67 11.57
C GLY A 244 -25.44 -5.01 11.55
N VAL A 245 -26.07 -5.37 10.43
CA VAL A 245 -26.97 -6.53 10.33
C VAL A 245 -26.67 -7.40 9.10
N THR A 246 -26.16 -6.81 8.03
CA THR A 246 -25.82 -7.51 6.80
C THR A 246 -24.36 -7.94 6.82
N TYR A 247 -24.09 -9.16 6.38
CA TYR A 247 -22.75 -9.70 6.24
C TYR A 247 -22.42 -9.88 4.75
N ILE A 248 -21.20 -9.52 4.36
CA ILE A 248 -20.67 -9.81 3.03
C ILE A 248 -19.45 -10.72 3.13
N PRO A 249 -19.40 -11.81 2.34
CA PRO A 249 -18.19 -12.61 2.24
C PRO A 249 -17.14 -11.81 1.49
N VAL A 250 -15.98 -11.61 2.11
CA VAL A 250 -14.82 -10.95 1.52
C VAL A 250 -13.67 -11.94 1.47
N GLU A 251 -13.03 -12.06 0.32
CA GLU A 251 -11.82 -12.88 0.17
C GLU A 251 -10.71 -12.31 1.06
N ILE A 252 -10.15 -13.16 1.92
CA ILE A 252 -9.13 -12.76 2.90
C ILE A 252 -7.71 -13.11 2.45
N ILE A 253 -7.56 -13.98 1.45
CA ILE A 253 -6.27 -14.31 0.86
C ILE A 253 -6.09 -13.47 -0.39
N ALA A 254 -5.25 -12.45 -0.29
CA ALA A 254 -4.93 -11.59 -1.43
C ALA A 254 -4.03 -12.32 -2.44
N ASP A 255 -3.96 -11.83 -3.68
CA ASP A 255 -3.03 -12.33 -4.70
C ASP A 255 -1.56 -11.90 -4.44
N GLY A 256 -0.64 -12.65 -5.04
CA GLY A 256 0.80 -12.51 -4.90
C GLY A 256 1.42 -13.55 -3.98
N MET A 257 2.68 -13.31 -3.58
CA MET A 257 3.42 -14.28 -2.79
C MET A 257 2.82 -14.42 -1.39
N ARG A 258 2.46 -15.65 -1.03
CA ARG A 258 1.93 -16.04 0.28
C ARG A 258 2.86 -17.02 0.96
N THR A 259 2.96 -16.88 2.28
CA THR A 259 3.67 -17.82 3.14
C THR A 259 2.67 -18.80 3.71
N VAL A 260 2.85 -20.08 3.40
CA VAL A 260 2.12 -21.18 4.03
C VAL A 260 2.98 -21.73 5.15
N SER A 261 2.56 -21.53 6.38
CA SER A 261 3.23 -22.00 7.59
C SER A 261 2.52 -23.24 8.11
N ALA A 262 3.26 -24.34 8.26
CA ALA A 262 2.79 -25.55 8.91
C ALA A 262 3.33 -25.60 10.33
N TYR A 263 2.44 -25.59 11.32
CA TYR A 263 2.76 -25.63 12.74
C TYR A 263 2.47 -27.02 13.33
N VAL A 264 3.31 -27.44 14.27
CA VAL A 264 3.08 -28.59 15.15
C VAL A 264 3.25 -28.14 16.60
N LEU A 265 2.40 -28.68 17.49
CA LEU A 265 2.48 -28.55 18.95
C LEU A 265 2.49 -29.95 19.57
N ASP A 266 3.41 -30.22 20.49
CA ASP A 266 3.43 -31.46 21.26
C ASP A 266 2.70 -31.33 22.62
N ASP A 267 2.60 -32.43 23.36
CA ASP A 267 1.97 -32.49 24.69
C ASP A 267 2.79 -31.84 25.82
N GLN A 268 4.03 -31.43 25.53
CA GLN A 268 4.87 -30.64 26.44
C GLN A 268 4.74 -29.13 26.18
N GLY A 269 4.00 -28.72 25.14
CA GLY A 269 3.82 -27.32 24.77
C GLY A 269 4.95 -26.76 23.89
N VAL A 270 5.80 -27.61 23.29
CA VAL A 270 6.79 -27.20 22.30
C VAL A 270 6.11 -27.01 20.95
N SER A 271 6.25 -25.82 20.36
CA SER A 271 5.79 -25.53 18.99
C SER A 271 6.95 -25.33 18.03
N VAL A 272 6.85 -25.97 16.87
CA VAL A 272 7.79 -25.85 15.74
C VAL A 272 6.99 -25.62 14.46
N TYR A 273 7.61 -24.96 13.48
CA TYR A 273 6.99 -24.69 12.20
C TYR A 273 7.97 -24.88 11.03
N THR A 274 7.39 -25.11 9.86
CA THR A 274 8.08 -25.02 8.56
C THR A 274 7.25 -24.15 7.63
N VAL A 275 7.90 -23.52 6.65
CA VAL A 275 7.23 -22.61 5.70
C VAL A 275 7.40 -23.09 4.26
N ARG A 276 6.46 -22.67 3.42
CA ARG A 276 6.50 -22.80 1.96
C ARG A 276 5.91 -21.56 1.33
N HIS A 277 6.56 -20.99 0.31
CA HIS A 277 6.01 -19.82 -0.37
C HIS A 277 5.33 -20.23 -1.68
N LEU A 278 4.12 -19.73 -1.91
CA LEU A 278 3.32 -19.99 -3.10
C LEU A 278 2.86 -18.66 -3.70
N LEU A 279 2.77 -18.58 -5.02
CA LEU A 279 2.26 -17.40 -5.72
C LEU A 279 0.76 -17.56 -5.97
N VAL A 280 -0.07 -16.86 -5.21
CA VAL A 280 -1.53 -16.88 -5.39
C VAL A 280 -1.92 -15.95 -6.54
N ASP A 281 -2.70 -16.45 -7.50
CA ASP A 281 -3.12 -15.73 -8.73
C ASP A 281 -4.62 -15.97 -8.99
N ASN A 282 -5.48 -15.46 -8.09
CA ASN A 282 -6.93 -15.62 -8.16
C ASN A 282 -7.60 -14.66 -9.15
N HIS A 283 -7.05 -13.46 -9.35
CA HIS A 283 -7.66 -12.37 -10.10
C HIS A 283 -6.71 -11.81 -11.14
N ALA A 284 -7.29 -11.12 -12.13
CA ALA A 284 -6.47 -10.44 -13.12
C ALA A 284 -5.72 -9.26 -12.47
N PRO A 285 -4.50 -8.95 -12.93
CA PRO A 285 -3.77 -7.80 -12.41
C PRO A 285 -4.51 -6.48 -12.62
N GLY A 286 -4.08 -5.46 -11.87
CA GLY A 286 -4.53 -4.09 -12.10
C GLY A 286 -4.22 -3.57 -13.50
N ILE A 287 -4.89 -2.50 -13.92
CA ILE A 287 -4.56 -1.82 -15.18
C ILE A 287 -3.25 -1.04 -14.97
N PRO A 288 -2.24 -1.18 -15.86
CA PRO A 288 -1.01 -0.41 -15.76
C PRO A 288 -1.22 1.09 -15.98
N GLY A 289 -0.19 1.88 -15.69
CA GLY A 289 -0.19 3.29 -16.05
C GLY A 289 -0.34 3.50 -17.56
N VAL A 290 -1.00 4.59 -17.94
CA VAL A 290 -1.07 4.98 -19.34
C VAL A 290 0.36 5.16 -19.89
N PRO A 291 0.71 4.61 -21.07
CA PRO A 291 2.06 4.70 -21.62
C PRO A 291 2.50 6.16 -21.78
N VAL A 292 3.80 6.39 -21.89
CA VAL A 292 4.43 7.66 -22.25
C VAL A 292 5.43 7.36 -23.35
N THR A 293 5.38 8.12 -24.44
CA THR A 293 6.16 7.84 -25.63
C THR A 293 7.28 8.85 -25.83
N THR A 294 8.49 8.36 -26.08
CA THR A 294 9.63 9.16 -26.55
C THR A 294 9.96 8.79 -28.00
N VAL A 295 9.76 9.71 -28.93
CA VAL A 295 9.99 9.47 -30.36
C VAL A 295 11.47 9.64 -30.71
N GLY A 296 12.11 8.54 -31.12
CA GLY A 296 13.54 8.48 -31.40
C GLY A 296 13.92 8.80 -32.86
N SER A 297 13.08 8.43 -33.83
CA SER A 297 13.36 8.65 -35.25
C SER A 297 12.08 8.71 -36.10
N ASN A 298 12.22 8.64 -37.42
CA ASN A 298 11.10 8.45 -38.33
C ASN A 298 10.43 7.07 -38.22
N THR A 299 11.09 6.05 -37.69
CA THR A 299 10.52 4.71 -37.57
C THR A 299 10.57 4.16 -36.15
N SER A 300 11.09 4.91 -35.19
CA SER A 300 11.28 4.41 -33.83
C SER A 300 10.74 5.32 -32.74
N ALA A 301 10.26 4.67 -31.69
CA ALA A 301 9.81 5.29 -30.45
C ALA A 301 10.06 4.34 -29.27
N THR A 302 10.19 4.88 -28.07
CA THR A 302 10.23 4.10 -26.82
C THR A 302 8.97 4.39 -26.03
N LEU A 303 8.23 3.34 -25.68
CA LEU A 303 7.08 3.39 -24.80
C LEU A 303 7.54 3.05 -23.38
N ASN A 304 7.09 3.81 -22.39
CA ASN A 304 7.30 3.51 -20.98
C ASN A 304 5.97 3.65 -20.23
N TRP A 305 5.69 2.81 -19.25
CA TRP A 305 4.48 2.93 -18.42
C TRP A 305 4.80 2.72 -16.94
N LEU A 306 3.85 3.10 -16.08
CA LEU A 306 3.94 2.74 -14.67
C LEU A 306 3.55 1.28 -14.49
N LYS A 307 4.26 0.60 -13.60
CA LYS A 307 4.05 -0.80 -13.27
C LYS A 307 2.64 -1.02 -12.71
N SER A 308 2.07 -2.19 -12.99
CA SER A 308 0.85 -2.66 -12.35
C SER A 308 1.18 -3.72 -11.29
N SER A 309 0.30 -3.83 -10.30
CA SER A 309 0.35 -4.86 -9.28
C SER A 309 -0.69 -5.95 -9.56
N ASP A 310 -0.31 -7.16 -9.20
CA ASP A 310 -1.15 -8.36 -9.15
C ASP A 310 -1.24 -8.80 -7.69
N GLY A 311 -2.25 -8.26 -6.99
CA GLY A 311 -2.34 -8.27 -5.54
C GLY A 311 -1.15 -7.57 -4.87
N THR A 312 -0.37 -8.34 -4.11
CA THR A 312 0.80 -7.88 -3.33
C THR A 312 2.12 -7.97 -4.10
N THR A 313 2.11 -8.57 -5.28
CA THR A 313 3.27 -8.66 -6.16
C THR A 313 3.08 -7.80 -7.39
N ASP A 314 4.16 -7.60 -8.12
CA ASP A 314 4.09 -6.96 -9.42
C ASP A 314 3.52 -7.90 -10.48
N SER A 315 2.87 -7.35 -11.51
CA SER A 315 2.43 -8.16 -12.66
C SER A 315 3.62 -8.83 -13.35
N ASP A 316 3.41 -10.06 -13.82
CA ASP A 316 4.44 -10.92 -14.39
C ASP A 316 5.01 -10.35 -15.70
N HIS A 317 4.12 -9.96 -16.62
CA HIS A 317 4.50 -9.32 -17.88
C HIS A 317 3.37 -8.45 -18.42
N TYR A 318 3.65 -7.80 -19.56
CA TYR A 318 2.72 -6.91 -20.24
C TYR A 318 2.48 -7.39 -21.65
N GLN A 319 1.32 -7.06 -22.20
CA GLN A 319 1.08 -7.11 -23.64
C GLN A 319 0.86 -5.70 -24.15
N VAL A 320 1.60 -5.36 -25.21
CA VAL A 320 1.47 -4.08 -25.87
C VAL A 320 0.91 -4.28 -27.26
N ARG A 321 -0.12 -3.51 -27.58
CA ARG A 321 -0.67 -3.42 -28.93
C ARG A 321 -0.55 -1.99 -29.39
N MET A 322 -0.28 -1.82 -30.68
CA MET A 322 -0.17 -0.52 -31.29
C MET A 322 -1.10 -0.48 -32.48
N PHE A 323 -1.75 0.65 -32.70
CA PHE A 323 -2.61 0.83 -33.85
C PHE A 323 -2.14 2.05 -34.64
N LYS A 324 -2.13 1.95 -35.97
CA LYS A 324 -1.70 3.03 -36.86
C LYS A 324 -2.92 3.72 -37.48
N GLN A 325 -2.97 5.05 -37.43
CA GLN A 325 -4.06 5.80 -38.03
C GLN A 325 -4.05 5.65 -39.57
N PRO A 326 -5.16 5.21 -40.19
CA PRO A 326 -5.33 5.27 -41.64
C PRO A 326 -5.38 6.72 -42.17
N LEU A 327 -4.99 6.94 -43.43
CA LEU A 327 -4.96 8.28 -44.03
C LEU A 327 -6.37 8.90 -44.20
N ASP A 328 -7.38 8.05 -44.32
CA ASP A 328 -8.78 8.39 -44.53
C ASP A 328 -9.60 8.50 -43.23
N ASP A 329 -9.04 8.10 -42.08
CA ASP A 329 -9.78 8.15 -40.82
C ASP A 329 -9.69 9.52 -40.13
N THR A 330 -10.72 10.33 -40.36
CA THR A 330 -10.92 11.64 -39.72
C THR A 330 -11.90 11.58 -38.54
N GLY A 331 -12.36 10.39 -38.13
CA GLY A 331 -13.40 10.21 -37.13
C GLY A 331 -12.91 10.42 -35.69
N PRO A 332 -13.82 10.74 -34.74
CA PRO A 332 -13.49 10.89 -33.32
C PRO A 332 -13.55 9.55 -32.55
N VAL A 333 -13.78 8.43 -33.24
CA VAL A 333 -13.94 7.10 -32.64
C VAL A 333 -12.63 6.65 -32.01
N LEU A 334 -12.71 5.97 -30.86
CA LEU A 334 -11.51 5.44 -30.20
C LEU A 334 -10.74 4.51 -31.16
N PRO A 335 -9.40 4.64 -31.27
CA PRO A 335 -8.60 3.83 -32.20
C PRO A 335 -8.71 2.32 -31.97
N PHE A 336 -8.99 1.94 -30.73
CA PHE A 336 -9.08 0.55 -30.31
C PHE A 336 -10.20 -0.13 -31.10
N GLU A 337 -9.86 -1.23 -31.78
CA GLU A 337 -10.74 -2.02 -32.70
C GLU A 337 -11.01 -1.42 -34.09
N HIS A 338 -10.72 -0.14 -34.35
CA HIS A 338 -10.95 0.49 -35.67
C HIS A 338 -9.67 0.70 -36.49
N TRP A 339 -8.58 1.14 -35.85
CA TRP A 339 -7.31 1.34 -36.54
C TRP A 339 -6.62 -0.01 -36.80
N PRO A 340 -5.92 -0.17 -37.95
CA PRO A 340 -5.11 -1.35 -38.20
C PRO A 340 -4.06 -1.57 -37.10
N GLU A 341 -4.07 -2.78 -36.54
CA GLU A 341 -3.08 -3.18 -35.55
C GLU A 341 -1.71 -3.40 -36.19
N VAL A 342 -0.68 -2.90 -35.50
CA VAL A 342 0.72 -3.20 -35.72
C VAL A 342 1.18 -3.86 -34.42
N THR A 343 1.00 -5.17 -34.25
CA THR A 343 1.18 -5.87 -32.97
C THR A 343 2.58 -5.63 -32.39
N VAL A 344 2.67 -5.40 -31.06
CA VAL A 344 3.95 -5.07 -30.41
C VAL A 344 4.19 -5.88 -29.13
N GLY A 345 4.42 -7.18 -29.26
CA GLY A 345 5.15 -7.97 -28.27
C GLY A 345 4.60 -8.06 -26.83
N THR A 346 5.36 -8.78 -26.00
CA THR A 346 5.01 -9.10 -24.62
C THR A 346 6.21 -8.90 -23.68
N PRO A 347 6.56 -7.64 -23.33
CA PRO A 347 7.71 -7.37 -22.48
C PRO A 347 7.44 -7.73 -21.01
N THR A 348 8.46 -8.22 -20.32
CA THR A 348 8.44 -8.44 -18.86
C THR A 348 8.67 -7.15 -18.06
N GLY A 349 9.27 -6.14 -18.69
CA GLY A 349 9.51 -4.82 -18.09
C GLY A 349 8.43 -3.79 -18.46
N THR A 350 8.57 -2.60 -17.89
CA THR A 350 7.66 -1.46 -18.12
C THR A 350 8.05 -0.56 -19.29
N SER A 351 8.86 -1.08 -20.21
CA SER A 351 9.38 -0.34 -21.36
C SER A 351 9.41 -1.23 -22.60
N LEU A 352 9.15 -0.61 -23.76
CA LEU A 352 9.19 -1.28 -25.05
C LEU A 352 9.75 -0.35 -26.14
N ALA A 353 10.81 -0.81 -26.81
CA ALA A 353 11.34 -0.15 -27.98
C ALA A 353 10.59 -0.58 -29.24
N TYR A 354 9.96 0.38 -29.91
CA TYR A 354 9.35 0.22 -31.22
C TYR A 354 10.33 0.73 -32.28
N THR A 355 10.68 -0.10 -33.28
CA THR A 355 11.71 0.23 -34.30
C THR A 355 11.26 0.04 -35.74
N THR A 356 10.08 -0.54 -35.96
CA THR A 356 9.54 -0.93 -37.27
C THR A 356 8.44 0.01 -37.77
N GLY A 357 8.42 1.25 -37.26
CA GLY A 357 7.48 2.29 -37.64
C GLY A 357 7.57 2.71 -39.10
N THR A 358 6.53 3.42 -39.53
CA THR A 358 6.51 4.14 -40.80
C THR A 358 6.85 5.61 -40.54
N SER A 359 7.53 6.26 -41.49
CA SER A 359 7.85 7.68 -41.43
C SER A 359 6.60 8.53 -41.40
N PHE A 360 6.62 9.55 -40.54
CA PHE A 360 5.54 10.52 -40.37
C PHE A 360 4.15 9.88 -40.22
N SER A 361 4.03 8.98 -39.24
CA SER A 361 2.83 8.20 -38.97
C SER A 361 2.36 8.38 -37.54
N ARG A 362 1.03 8.35 -37.35
CA ARG A 362 0.38 8.54 -36.06
C ARG A 362 -0.06 7.20 -35.48
N TYR A 363 0.24 6.98 -34.20
CA TYR A 363 0.13 5.69 -33.54
C TYR A 363 -0.56 5.80 -32.18
N TYR A 364 -1.38 4.81 -31.85
CA TYR A 364 -2.07 4.68 -30.56
C TYR A 364 -1.59 3.38 -29.86
N PRO A 365 -0.71 3.49 -28.85
CA PRO A 365 -0.30 2.37 -28.02
C PRO A 365 -1.31 2.09 -26.93
N VAL A 366 -1.53 0.81 -26.66
CA VAL A 366 -2.26 0.33 -25.48
C VAL A 366 -1.48 -0.79 -24.82
N VAL A 367 -1.52 -0.83 -23.49
CA VAL A 367 -0.82 -1.82 -22.68
C VAL A 367 -1.82 -2.47 -21.76
N ARG A 368 -1.67 -3.77 -21.51
CA ARG A 368 -2.33 -4.46 -20.41
C ARG A 368 -1.33 -5.30 -19.63
N ALA A 369 -1.61 -5.50 -18.36
CA ALA A 369 -0.85 -6.40 -17.50
C ALA A 369 -1.39 -7.83 -17.61
N LEU A 370 -0.50 -8.80 -17.46
CA LEU A 370 -0.79 -10.23 -17.48
C LEU A 370 -0.21 -10.87 -16.22
N SER A 371 -0.94 -11.82 -15.64
CA SER A 371 -0.42 -12.65 -14.56
C SER A 371 0.25 -13.92 -15.13
N PRO A 372 0.91 -14.75 -14.31
CA PRO A 372 1.44 -16.04 -14.75
C PRO A 372 0.35 -16.99 -15.24
N ARG A 373 -0.86 -16.89 -14.67
CA ARG A 373 -2.08 -17.39 -15.32
C ARG A 373 -2.41 -16.41 -16.45
N PRO A 374 -2.85 -16.85 -17.63
CA PRO A 374 -3.13 -15.95 -18.77
C PRO A 374 -4.38 -15.06 -18.55
N LEU A 375 -4.64 -14.62 -17.32
CA LEU A 375 -5.52 -13.53 -16.99
C LEU A 375 -4.88 -12.23 -17.43
N ALA A 376 -5.72 -11.31 -17.85
CA ALA A 376 -5.27 -10.03 -18.35
C ALA A 376 -6.11 -8.93 -17.73
N SER A 377 -5.45 -7.83 -17.35
CA SER A 377 -6.14 -6.59 -17.07
C SER A 377 -6.88 -6.10 -18.32
N ALA A 378 -7.78 -5.13 -18.14
CA ALA A 378 -8.21 -4.31 -19.26
C ALA A 378 -6.99 -3.57 -19.87
N TYR A 379 -7.10 -3.21 -21.15
CA TYR A 379 -6.11 -2.33 -21.78
C TYR A 379 -6.20 -0.92 -21.20
N THR A 380 -5.06 -0.25 -21.10
CA THR A 380 -4.99 1.19 -20.80
C THR A 380 -5.85 1.95 -21.79
N THR A 381 -6.72 2.81 -21.28
CA THR A 381 -7.50 3.75 -22.08
C THR A 381 -6.89 5.14 -21.98
N GLY A 382 -6.88 5.88 -23.09
CA GLY A 382 -6.44 7.28 -23.12
C GLY A 382 -5.11 7.51 -23.83
N THR A 383 -4.68 8.78 -23.83
CA THR A 383 -3.49 9.28 -24.53
C THR A 383 -2.20 8.81 -23.86
N PRO A 384 -1.26 8.27 -24.65
CA PRO A 384 -0.65 9.12 -25.68
C PRO A 384 -0.73 8.52 -27.06
N ILE A 385 -1.40 9.23 -27.94
CA ILE A 385 -1.10 9.15 -29.36
C ILE A 385 0.26 9.82 -29.59
N PHE A 386 1.10 9.23 -30.42
CA PHE A 386 2.36 9.84 -30.83
C PHE A 386 2.50 9.83 -32.35
N VAL A 387 3.38 10.70 -32.85
CA VAL A 387 3.70 10.82 -34.28
C VAL A 387 5.18 10.55 -34.47
N THR A 388 5.53 9.60 -35.34
CA THR A 388 6.92 9.38 -35.75
C THR A 388 7.41 10.54 -36.62
N ARG A 389 8.72 10.77 -36.66
CA ARG A 389 9.27 11.95 -37.33
C ARG A 389 9.17 11.87 -38.86
N PRO A 390 9.12 13.02 -39.55
CA PRO A 390 9.30 13.04 -41.00
C PRO A 390 10.74 12.70 -41.40
N LEU A 391 10.89 12.13 -42.60
CA LEU A 391 12.18 11.77 -43.18
C LEU A 391 12.53 12.71 -44.33
N ILE A 392 13.73 13.28 -44.29
CA ILE A 392 14.33 13.94 -45.45
C ILE A 392 15.05 12.91 -46.31
N THR A 393 14.77 12.95 -47.61
CA THR A 393 15.52 12.25 -48.65
C THR A 393 15.96 13.25 -49.73
N GLY A 394 16.89 12.86 -50.60
CA GLY A 394 17.37 13.70 -51.70
C GLY A 394 18.88 13.65 -51.87
N GLY A 395 19.40 14.59 -52.66
CA GLY A 395 20.82 14.63 -53.02
C GLY A 395 21.35 16.04 -53.20
N TYR A 396 22.66 16.12 -53.41
CA TYR A 396 23.38 17.37 -53.66
C TYR A 396 24.44 17.21 -54.73
N THR A 397 24.85 18.34 -55.30
CA THR A 397 26.01 18.47 -56.18
C THR A 397 26.98 19.48 -55.55
N ILE A 398 28.28 19.27 -55.78
CA ILE A 398 29.32 20.23 -55.39
C ILE A 398 30.10 20.60 -56.65
N THR A 399 30.18 21.89 -56.94
CA THR A 399 31.07 22.42 -57.96
C THR A 399 32.06 23.38 -57.32
N GLN A 400 33.24 23.52 -57.91
CA GLN A 400 34.27 24.44 -57.43
C GLN A 400 34.72 25.36 -58.56
N SER A 401 34.81 26.66 -58.25
CA SER A 401 35.45 27.64 -59.10
C SER A 401 36.41 28.46 -58.24
N ASN A 402 37.71 28.30 -58.47
CA ASN A 402 38.77 28.87 -57.64
C ASN A 402 38.62 28.49 -56.15
N LYS A 403 38.41 29.48 -55.28
CA LYS A 403 38.29 29.36 -53.83
C LYS A 403 36.83 29.26 -53.35
N VAL A 404 35.89 29.03 -54.26
CA VAL A 404 34.44 28.99 -53.94
C VAL A 404 33.86 27.64 -54.32
N TYR A 405 33.26 26.97 -53.34
CA TYR A 405 32.40 25.82 -53.56
C TYR A 405 30.96 26.28 -53.71
N THR A 406 30.24 25.76 -54.71
CA THR A 406 28.78 25.88 -54.80
C THR A 406 28.17 24.52 -54.52
N VAL A 407 27.48 24.41 -53.39
CA VAL A 407 26.70 23.22 -53.02
C VAL A 407 25.26 23.46 -53.42
N THR A 408 24.72 22.60 -54.29
CA THR A 408 23.33 22.69 -54.76
C THR A 408 22.55 21.48 -54.29
N SER A 409 21.48 21.72 -53.54
CA SER A 409 20.72 20.67 -52.83
C SER A 409 19.29 20.57 -53.36
N THR A 410 18.83 19.34 -53.57
CA THR A 410 17.43 19.03 -53.87
C THR A 410 16.95 17.99 -52.86
N LEU A 411 16.02 18.39 -51.99
CA LEU A 411 15.59 17.60 -50.84
C LEU A 411 14.06 17.49 -50.80
N THR A 412 13.56 16.37 -50.31
CA THR A 412 12.12 16.11 -50.12
C THR A 412 11.89 15.62 -48.70
N CYS A 413 10.90 16.19 -48.03
CA CYS A 413 10.42 15.76 -46.72
C CYS A 413 9.21 14.84 -46.90
N SER A 414 9.17 13.71 -46.19
CA SER A 414 8.05 12.76 -46.25
C SER A 414 6.73 13.43 -45.90
N ALA A 415 5.63 13.04 -46.55
CA ALA A 415 4.28 13.46 -46.20
C ALA A 415 3.72 12.65 -45.00
N PRO A 416 2.80 13.21 -44.21
CA PRO A 416 2.06 12.45 -43.21
C PRO A 416 1.32 11.28 -43.84
N THR A 417 1.31 10.12 -43.18
CA THR A 417 0.49 8.97 -43.59
C THR A 417 -0.85 8.91 -42.84
N PHE A 418 -1.27 10.03 -42.27
CA PHE A 418 -2.48 10.19 -41.47
C PHE A 418 -3.12 11.55 -41.84
N PRO A 419 -4.43 11.73 -41.64
CA PRO A 419 -5.10 12.94 -42.10
C PRO A 419 -4.67 14.14 -41.27
N THR A 420 -4.33 15.22 -41.98
CA THR A 420 -3.89 16.49 -41.38
C THR A 420 -4.54 17.66 -42.10
N SER A 421 -4.69 18.77 -41.39
CA SER A 421 -5.00 20.08 -41.99
C SER A 421 -3.88 21.07 -41.73
N GLY A 422 -3.80 22.14 -42.53
CA GLY A 422 -2.81 23.21 -42.34
C GLY A 422 -1.34 22.77 -42.48
N LEU A 423 -1.07 21.66 -43.17
CA LEU A 423 0.28 21.12 -43.35
C LEU A 423 1.18 22.14 -44.08
N THR A 424 2.25 22.55 -43.41
CA THR A 424 3.28 23.43 -43.95
C THR A 424 4.66 22.90 -43.61
N TYR A 425 5.62 23.15 -44.50
CA TYR A 425 7.02 22.76 -44.32
C TYR A 425 7.91 23.99 -44.34
N ARG A 426 8.89 24.03 -43.45
CA ARG A 426 9.95 25.05 -43.42
C ARG A 426 11.31 24.38 -43.39
N TRP A 427 12.17 24.78 -44.32
CA TRP A 427 13.51 24.24 -44.46
C TRP A 427 14.53 25.17 -43.83
N TYR A 428 15.45 24.57 -43.10
CA TYR A 428 16.56 25.26 -42.46
C TYR A 428 17.88 24.68 -42.93
N ARG A 429 18.86 25.55 -43.11
CA ARG A 429 20.23 25.21 -43.49
C ARG A 429 21.19 25.79 -42.47
N PHE A 430 22.27 25.07 -42.17
CA PHE A 430 23.41 25.60 -41.44
C PHE A 430 24.71 25.03 -42.03
N THR A 431 25.83 25.70 -41.76
CA THR A 431 27.15 25.30 -42.27
C THR A 431 28.14 25.22 -41.13
N ALA A 432 29.27 24.54 -41.34
CA ALA A 432 30.33 24.47 -40.33
C ALA A 432 30.82 25.86 -39.87
N THR A 433 30.76 26.87 -40.74
CA THR A 433 31.23 28.24 -40.47
C THR A 433 30.12 29.18 -39.99
N ALA A 434 28.86 28.76 -40.07
CA ALA A 434 27.69 29.51 -39.61
C ALA A 434 26.69 28.51 -39.00
N PRO A 435 26.87 28.15 -37.71
CA PRO A 435 26.11 27.07 -37.07
C PRO A 435 24.66 27.46 -36.77
N THR A 436 24.30 28.75 -36.85
CA THR A 436 22.93 29.20 -36.66
C THR A 436 22.06 28.80 -37.86
N PRO A 437 20.94 28.08 -37.66
CA PRO A 437 20.05 27.70 -38.75
C PRO A 437 19.42 28.93 -39.45
N VAL A 438 19.45 28.92 -40.78
CA VAL A 438 18.83 29.95 -41.64
C VAL A 438 17.68 29.31 -42.41
N ALA A 439 16.51 29.96 -42.42
CA ALA A 439 15.38 29.53 -43.24
C ALA A 439 15.71 29.69 -44.73
N VAL A 440 15.54 28.62 -45.52
CA VAL A 440 15.95 28.58 -46.93
C VAL A 440 14.85 28.21 -47.92
N GLY A 441 13.68 27.82 -47.42
CA GLY A 441 12.56 27.48 -48.29
C GLY A 441 11.33 26.97 -47.54
N THR A 442 10.25 26.81 -48.28
CA THR A 442 8.98 26.26 -47.81
C THR A 442 8.47 25.21 -48.80
N GLY A 443 7.53 24.37 -48.35
CA GLY A 443 6.94 23.30 -49.16
C GLY A 443 7.59 21.94 -48.97
N ALA A 444 6.91 20.88 -49.40
CA ALA A 444 7.35 19.48 -49.18
C ALA A 444 8.69 19.14 -49.86
N THR A 445 9.02 19.85 -50.93
CA THR A 445 10.29 19.73 -51.65
C THR A 445 11.02 21.06 -51.61
N LEU A 446 12.29 21.02 -51.19
CA LEU A 446 13.23 22.11 -51.38
C LEU A 446 13.83 21.98 -52.79
N SER A 447 13.19 22.64 -53.74
CA SER A 447 13.65 22.67 -55.12
C SER A 447 14.88 23.58 -55.25
N VAL A 448 16.06 22.97 -55.36
CA VAL A 448 17.32 23.61 -55.72
C VAL A 448 17.69 24.77 -54.78
N ASN A 449 18.32 24.44 -53.65
CA ASN A 449 18.99 25.43 -52.81
C ASN A 449 20.49 25.45 -53.09
N ALA A 450 21.00 26.57 -53.62
CA ALA A 450 22.43 26.77 -53.82
C ALA A 450 23.04 27.60 -52.68
N VAL A 451 24.20 27.17 -52.17
CA VAL A 451 25.02 27.93 -51.22
C VAL A 451 26.45 28.02 -51.70
N GLN A 452 27.01 29.23 -51.63
CA GLN A 452 28.42 29.47 -51.93
C GLN A 452 29.22 29.50 -50.63
N LEU A 453 30.30 28.72 -50.60
CA LEU A 453 31.21 28.60 -49.46
C LEU A 453 32.60 29.02 -49.93
N THR A 454 33.15 30.05 -49.31
CA THR A 454 34.50 30.53 -49.62
C THR A 454 35.51 29.86 -48.70
N VAL A 455 36.58 29.32 -49.28
CA VAL A 455 37.70 28.70 -48.56
C VAL A 455 39.00 29.50 -48.73
N LEU A 456 39.98 29.28 -47.86
CA LEU A 456 41.24 30.03 -47.87
C LEU A 456 42.06 29.82 -49.16
N ASN A 457 42.06 28.60 -49.70
CA ASN A 457 42.70 28.22 -50.95
C ASN A 457 41.98 27.02 -51.60
N GLN A 458 42.29 26.75 -52.87
CA GLN A 458 41.59 25.74 -53.69
C GLN A 458 41.77 24.28 -53.22
N ASN A 459 42.74 24.01 -52.34
CA ASN A 459 43.03 22.67 -51.81
C ASN A 459 42.31 22.41 -50.48
N VAL A 460 41.62 23.41 -49.91
CA VAL A 460 40.85 23.24 -48.67
C VAL A 460 39.56 22.47 -48.98
N PRO A 461 39.25 21.40 -48.24
CA PRO A 461 37.99 20.67 -48.37
C PRO A 461 36.74 21.55 -48.33
N CYS A 462 35.70 21.17 -49.09
CA CYS A 462 34.38 21.80 -49.01
C CYS A 462 33.84 21.70 -47.55
N PRO A 463 33.49 22.82 -46.91
CA PRO A 463 32.82 22.78 -45.61
C PRO A 463 31.48 22.06 -45.70
N SER A 464 31.09 21.37 -44.62
CA SER A 464 29.82 20.65 -44.59
C SER A 464 28.62 21.59 -44.59
N VAL A 465 27.59 21.22 -45.36
CA VAL A 465 26.28 21.86 -45.37
C VAL A 465 25.26 20.87 -44.80
N SER A 466 24.46 21.36 -43.87
CA SER A 466 23.45 20.56 -43.19
C SER A 466 22.05 21.15 -43.39
N TYR A 467 21.05 20.28 -43.46
CA TYR A 467 19.65 20.67 -43.58
C TYR A 467 18.76 19.90 -42.60
N TYR A 468 17.70 20.55 -42.14
CA TYR A 468 16.55 19.88 -41.52
C TYR A 468 15.25 20.58 -41.94
N CYS A 469 14.13 19.89 -41.75
CA CYS A 469 12.81 20.37 -42.10
C CYS A 469 11.91 20.30 -40.86
N VAL A 470 11.11 21.34 -40.67
CA VAL A 470 10.04 21.37 -39.66
C VAL A 470 8.72 21.31 -40.41
N ALA A 471 7.94 20.26 -40.13
CA ALA A 471 6.56 20.12 -40.59
C ALA A 471 5.62 20.62 -39.49
N SER A 472 4.80 21.62 -39.78
CA SER A 472 3.73 22.11 -38.90
C SER A 472 2.38 21.68 -39.47
N TYR A 473 1.53 21.07 -38.65
CA TYR A 473 0.27 20.47 -39.09
C TYR A 473 -0.72 20.39 -37.92
N THR A 474 -2.00 20.21 -38.24
CA THR A 474 -3.02 19.85 -37.25
C THR A 474 -3.53 18.44 -37.58
N PRO A 475 -3.27 17.43 -36.73
CA PRO A 475 -3.81 16.08 -36.94
C PRO A 475 -5.34 16.10 -36.87
N LEU A 476 -5.97 15.29 -37.72
CA LEU A 476 -7.42 15.07 -37.70
C LEU A 476 -7.75 13.74 -37.00
N GLY A 477 -9.03 13.54 -36.70
CA GLY A 477 -9.53 12.36 -36.01
C GLY A 477 -9.37 12.43 -34.48
N VAL A 478 -9.38 11.26 -33.84
CA VAL A 478 -9.35 11.13 -32.39
C VAL A 478 -8.15 11.83 -31.74
N HIS A 479 -8.41 12.58 -30.67
CA HIS A 479 -7.47 13.49 -30.00
C HIS A 479 -6.69 14.41 -30.97
N GLY A 480 -7.24 14.71 -32.15
CA GLY A 480 -6.71 15.69 -33.09
C GLY A 480 -7.22 17.10 -32.80
N GLY A 481 -6.94 18.04 -33.71
CA GLY A 481 -7.44 19.42 -33.66
C GLY A 481 -6.51 20.43 -32.97
N THR A 482 -5.46 19.97 -32.29
CA THR A 482 -4.41 20.83 -31.74
C THR A 482 -3.23 20.92 -32.73
N PRO A 483 -2.77 22.13 -33.10
CA PRO A 483 -1.58 22.27 -33.96
C PRO A 483 -0.33 21.65 -33.33
N GLU A 484 0.43 20.92 -34.13
CA GLU A 484 1.67 20.24 -33.77
C GLU A 484 2.80 20.63 -34.73
N SER A 485 4.04 20.38 -34.31
CA SER A 485 5.21 20.46 -35.19
C SER A 485 6.14 19.29 -34.98
N SER A 486 6.60 18.69 -36.08
CA SER A 486 7.58 17.60 -36.07
C SER A 486 8.82 18.00 -36.85
N THR A 487 10.00 17.73 -36.27
CA THR A 487 11.30 17.98 -36.90
C THR A 487 11.81 16.68 -37.52
N SER A 488 12.34 16.77 -38.75
CA SER A 488 12.94 15.63 -39.45
C SER A 488 14.31 15.24 -38.90
N ASN A 489 14.94 14.22 -39.49
CA ASN A 489 16.38 14.06 -39.37
C ASN A 489 17.12 15.30 -39.89
N THR A 490 18.32 15.50 -39.38
CA THR A 490 19.32 16.35 -40.03
C THR A 490 20.00 15.54 -41.13
N VAL A 491 20.25 16.14 -42.28
CA VAL A 491 21.08 15.55 -43.36
C VAL A 491 22.32 16.41 -43.57
N VAL A 492 23.47 15.78 -43.82
CA VAL A 492 24.77 16.47 -43.95
C VAL A 492 25.50 16.02 -45.20
N THR A 493 26.13 16.95 -45.91
CA THR A 493 27.02 16.63 -47.04
C THR A 493 28.22 15.82 -46.56
N THR A 494 28.50 14.71 -47.22
CA THR A 494 29.61 13.78 -46.89
C THR A 494 30.84 13.98 -47.77
N ALA A 495 30.66 14.49 -48.98
CA ALA A 495 31.75 14.78 -49.90
C ALA A 495 32.51 16.03 -49.48
N THR A 496 33.83 15.97 -49.61
CA THR A 496 34.77 17.04 -49.26
C THR A 496 35.28 17.81 -50.49
N GLY A 497 34.74 17.53 -51.69
CA GLY A 497 35.15 18.14 -52.95
C GLY A 497 34.08 18.03 -54.03
N PRO A 498 34.38 18.42 -55.29
CA PRO A 498 33.41 18.44 -56.37
C PRO A 498 32.82 17.06 -56.66
N VAL A 499 31.48 16.98 -56.78
CA VAL A 499 30.73 15.76 -57.09
C VAL A 499 29.54 16.08 -58.00
N GLY A 500 29.29 15.21 -58.98
CA GLY A 500 28.25 15.40 -60.00
C GLY A 500 26.82 15.21 -59.49
N SER A 501 26.61 14.26 -58.58
CA SER A 501 25.38 14.06 -57.79
C SER A 501 25.64 12.99 -56.74
N THR A 502 25.28 13.24 -55.48
CA THR A 502 25.48 12.28 -54.38
C THR A 502 24.33 12.41 -53.38
N ALA A 503 23.95 11.28 -52.77
CA ALA A 503 22.95 11.28 -51.71
C ALA A 503 23.51 11.89 -50.42
N TYR A 504 22.65 12.52 -49.64
CA TYR A 504 23.00 12.93 -48.28
C TYR A 504 23.25 11.71 -47.38
N GLY A 505 24.16 11.86 -46.41
CA GLY A 505 24.23 10.91 -45.29
C GLY A 505 22.99 11.05 -44.40
N VAL A 506 22.52 9.93 -43.83
CA VAL A 506 21.51 9.97 -42.75
C VAL A 506 22.18 10.59 -41.53
N GLY A 507 21.78 11.82 -41.16
CA GLY A 507 22.31 12.48 -39.96
C GLY A 507 21.48 12.18 -38.71
N SER A 508 21.74 12.94 -37.65
CA SER A 508 21.12 12.76 -36.33
C SER A 508 19.66 13.19 -36.29
N TRP A 509 18.92 12.63 -35.33
CA TRP A 509 17.49 12.91 -35.07
C TRP A 509 17.32 13.87 -33.92
#